data_AF-R0KZ19-F1
#
_entry.id   AF-R0KZ19-F1
#
_cell.length_a   1.000
_cell.length_b   1.000
_cell.length_c   1.000
_cell.angle_alpha   90.00
_cell.angle_beta   90.00
_cell.angle_gamma   90.00
#
_symmetry.space_group_name_H-M   'P 1'
#
loop_
_entity.id
_entity.type
_entity.pdbx_description
1 polymer ?
#
loop_
_entity_poly.entity_id
_entity_poly.type
_entity_poly.pdbx_seq_one_letter_code
_entity_poly.pdbx_strand_id
1 'polypeptide(L)'
;MGFGRGIPLWELSCGLILSPSPPPQLYLAIALIAVVVVTGCFGYYQEFKSTNIIASFKNLVPQQATVIREGDKLQINANELVVGDLVEIKGGDRVPADIRIISAQGCKVDNSSLTGESEPQTRSPECTHDSPLETRNIAFFSTMCLEGTATGLVINTGDRTIIGRIASLASGVENEKTPIAIEIEHFVDIIAGLAIFFGATFFVVAMVIGYPFLRAMVFFMAIVVAYVPEGLLATVTREVIGDASETALLKFAEVTVGTVSEARGRFPKVAELPFNSTNKFQVGTPPRGTKDKGGWGGEDD
;
A
#
# COMPACT_ATOMS: atom_id res chain seq x y z
N MET A 1 16.93 24.83 -9.52
CA MET A 1 15.75 25.52 -10.06
C MET A 1 14.64 25.46 -9.03
N GLY A 2 14.24 26.61 -8.48
CA GLY A 2 13.32 26.70 -7.36
C GLY A 2 11.91 26.24 -7.72
N PHE A 3 11.45 25.20 -7.03
CA PHE A 3 10.04 24.80 -7.02
C PHE A 3 9.26 25.92 -6.32
N GLY A 4 8.29 26.50 -7.04
CA GLY A 4 7.53 27.66 -6.60
C GLY A 4 6.96 27.46 -5.20
N ARG A 5 7.34 28.36 -4.29
CA ARG A 5 6.65 28.56 -3.02
C ARG A 5 5.19 28.84 -3.36
N GLY A 6 4.31 27.86 -3.13
CA GLY A 6 2.88 28.13 -3.08
C GLY A 6 2.68 29.19 -2.01
N ILE A 7 2.31 30.40 -2.41
CA ILE A 7 1.97 31.46 -1.47
C ILE A 7 0.81 30.92 -0.66
N PRO A 8 0.95 30.75 0.67
CA PRO A 8 -0.09 30.12 1.44
C PRO A 8 -1.34 31.02 1.40
N LEU A 9 -2.50 30.41 1.14
CA LEU A 9 -3.78 31.08 0.88
C LEU A 9 -4.20 32.11 1.95
N TRP A 10 -3.65 32.01 3.16
CA TRP A 10 -3.85 32.97 4.24
C TRP A 10 -3.19 34.34 3.97
N GLU A 11 -2.08 34.43 3.20
CA GLU A 11 -1.47 35.72 2.85
C GLU A 11 -2.36 36.54 1.89
N LEU A 12 -3.01 35.87 0.94
CA LEU A 12 -3.97 36.51 0.04
C LEU A 12 -5.27 36.91 0.77
N SER A 13 -5.67 36.12 1.76
CA SER A 13 -6.85 36.38 2.60
C SER A 13 -6.64 37.58 3.52
N CYS A 14 -5.48 37.68 4.18
CA CYS A 14 -5.11 38.82 5.03
C CYS A 14 -4.95 40.13 4.24
N GLY A 15 -4.36 40.07 3.04
CA GLY A 15 -4.18 41.24 2.18
C GLY A 15 -5.50 41.85 1.69
N LEU A 16 -6.53 41.02 1.46
CA LEU A 16 -7.85 41.49 1.03
C LEU A 16 -8.68 42.09 2.18
N ILE A 17 -8.41 41.69 3.42
CA ILE A 17 -9.16 42.11 4.62
C ILE A 17 -8.65 43.45 5.19
N LEU A 18 -7.37 43.81 4.98
CA LEU A 18 -6.77 45.06 5.50
C LEU A 18 -6.97 46.32 4.62
N SER A 19 -7.66 46.24 3.48
CA SER A 19 -7.87 47.42 2.62
C SER A 19 -8.91 48.40 3.23
N PRO A 20 -8.60 49.71 3.35
CA PRO A 20 -9.34 50.63 4.21
C PRO A 20 -10.59 51.31 3.60
N SER A 21 -11.31 50.71 2.62
CA SER A 21 -12.49 51.34 2.00
C SER A 21 -13.86 50.65 2.34
N PRO A 22 -15.00 51.38 2.49
CA PRO A 22 -16.35 50.79 2.66
C PRO A 22 -17.04 50.41 1.31
N PRO A 23 -18.11 49.56 1.28
CA PRO A 23 -18.09 48.24 0.61
C PRO A 23 -18.98 48.09 -0.66
N PRO A 24 -18.95 46.92 -1.31
CA PRO A 24 -20.20 46.19 -1.52
C PRO A 24 -20.13 44.81 -0.85
N GLN A 25 -21.20 44.39 -0.21
CA GLN A 25 -21.37 43.01 0.31
C GLN A 25 -21.05 41.93 -0.75
N LEU A 26 -21.15 42.31 -2.03
CA LEU A 26 -20.70 41.54 -3.19
C LEU A 26 -19.20 41.19 -3.16
N TYR A 27 -18.29 42.10 -2.81
CA TYR A 27 -16.84 41.78 -2.76
C TYR A 27 -16.52 40.81 -1.64
N LEU A 28 -17.15 41.00 -0.47
CA LEU A 28 -17.01 40.06 0.65
C LEU A 28 -17.57 38.68 0.27
N ALA A 29 -18.72 38.64 -0.40
CA ALA A 29 -19.34 37.40 -0.87
C ALA A 29 -18.50 36.70 -1.95
N ILE A 30 -17.96 37.44 -2.92
CA ILE A 30 -17.06 36.91 -3.95
C ILE A 30 -15.78 36.37 -3.31
N ALA A 31 -15.20 37.08 -2.35
CA ALA A 31 -14.01 36.62 -1.64
C ALA A 31 -14.28 35.32 -0.85
N LEU A 32 -15.44 35.22 -0.20
CA LEU A 32 -15.83 34.03 0.58
C LEU A 32 -16.09 32.82 -0.33
N ILE A 33 -16.80 33.02 -1.45
CA ILE A 33 -17.01 31.97 -2.46
C ILE A 33 -15.66 31.52 -3.05
N ALA A 34 -14.76 32.46 -3.36
CA ALA A 34 -13.44 32.13 -3.90
C ALA A 34 -12.63 31.27 -2.92
N VAL A 35 -12.62 31.61 -1.62
CA VAL A 35 -11.92 30.81 -0.60
C VAL A 35 -12.52 29.40 -0.49
N VAL A 36 -13.84 29.26 -0.46
CA VAL A 36 -14.51 27.94 -0.37
C VAL A 36 -14.26 27.10 -1.62
N VAL A 37 -14.31 27.69 -2.81
CA VAL A 37 -14.06 26.96 -4.07
C VAL A 37 -12.60 26.53 -4.15
N VAL A 38 -11.65 27.41 -3.77
CA VAL A 38 -10.23 27.06 -3.81
C VAL A 38 -9.91 25.97 -2.80
N THR A 39 -10.34 26.11 -1.54
CA THR A 39 -10.13 25.07 -0.50
C THR A 39 -10.80 23.75 -0.87
N GLY A 40 -12.03 23.78 -1.39
CA GLY A 40 -12.75 22.59 -1.86
C GLY A 40 -12.07 21.89 -3.05
N CYS A 41 -11.60 22.65 -4.05
CA CYS A 41 -10.85 22.11 -5.18
C CYS A 41 -9.51 21.51 -4.75
N PHE A 42 -8.79 22.16 -3.82
CA PHE A 42 -7.55 21.63 -3.28
C PHE A 42 -7.78 20.35 -2.46
N GLY A 43 -8.85 20.28 -1.67
CA GLY A 43 -9.24 19.07 -0.94
C GLY A 43 -9.54 17.91 -1.89
N TYR A 44 -10.39 18.15 -2.90
CA TYR A 44 -10.73 17.15 -3.91
C TYR A 44 -9.51 16.64 -4.71
N TYR A 45 -8.60 17.55 -5.09
CA TYR A 45 -7.39 17.16 -5.82
C TYR A 45 -6.41 16.35 -4.96
N GLN A 46 -6.34 16.62 -3.65
CA GLN A 46 -5.55 15.82 -2.71
C GLN A 46 -6.13 14.42 -2.53
N GLU A 47 -7.46 14.29 -2.44
CA GLU A 47 -8.16 13.02 -2.26
C GLU A 47 -8.07 12.13 -3.51
N PHE A 48 -8.22 12.70 -4.71
CA PHE A 48 -8.15 11.96 -5.97
C PHE A 48 -6.79 11.27 -6.20
N LYS A 49 -5.71 11.85 -5.67
CA LYS A 49 -4.36 11.26 -5.79
C LYS A 49 -4.18 10.00 -4.91
N SER A 50 -4.98 9.85 -3.84
CA SER A 50 -4.90 8.71 -2.91
C SER A 50 -5.44 7.41 -3.53
N THR A 51 -6.44 7.49 -4.42
CA THR A 51 -7.21 6.31 -4.88
C THR A 51 -6.55 5.52 -6.02
N ASN A 52 -5.50 6.03 -6.66
CA ASN A 52 -4.91 5.42 -7.87
C ASN A 52 -3.95 4.24 -7.62
N ILE A 53 -3.71 3.82 -6.37
CA ILE A 53 -2.77 2.73 -6.07
C ILE A 53 -3.43 1.33 -6.22
N ILE A 54 -4.76 1.24 -6.15
CA ILE A 54 -5.49 -0.04 -6.13
C ILE A 54 -5.77 -0.59 -7.56
N ALA A 55 -5.77 0.26 -8.60
CA ALA A 55 -6.06 -0.16 -9.98
C ALA A 55 -4.92 -0.96 -10.65
N SER A 56 -3.67 -0.74 -10.23
CA SER A 56 -2.49 -1.37 -10.82
C SER A 56 -2.33 -2.85 -10.43
N PHE A 57 -2.93 -3.30 -9.33
CA PHE A 57 -2.87 -4.70 -8.89
C PHE A 57 -3.85 -5.61 -9.63
N LYS A 58 -4.94 -5.07 -10.19
CA LYS A 58 -5.93 -5.85 -10.96
C LYS A 58 -5.43 -6.37 -12.32
N ASN A 59 -4.33 -5.82 -12.84
CA ASN A 59 -3.78 -6.18 -14.15
C ASN A 59 -2.66 -7.23 -14.13
N LEU A 60 -2.34 -7.80 -12.96
CA LEU A 60 -1.28 -8.82 -12.81
C LEU A 60 -1.81 -10.25 -12.72
N VAL A 61 -3.14 -10.44 -12.76
CA VAL A 61 -3.79 -11.76 -12.78
C VAL A 61 -3.94 -12.19 -14.25
N PRO A 62 -3.50 -13.39 -14.64
CA PRO A 62 -3.63 -13.87 -16.02
C PRO A 62 -5.09 -13.77 -16.47
N GLN A 63 -5.35 -13.00 -17.53
CA GLN A 63 -6.71 -12.66 -17.95
C GLN A 63 -7.47 -13.81 -18.60
N GLN A 64 -6.81 -14.91 -19.00
CA GLN A 64 -7.44 -16.00 -19.72
C GLN A 64 -6.91 -17.36 -19.29
N ALA A 65 -7.80 -18.34 -19.25
CA ALA A 65 -7.54 -19.73 -18.93
C ALA A 65 -8.14 -20.64 -20.02
N THR A 66 -7.37 -21.65 -20.44
CA THR A 66 -7.83 -22.66 -21.40
C THR A 66 -8.64 -23.72 -20.65
N VAL A 67 -9.94 -23.80 -20.88
CA VAL A 67 -10.82 -24.83 -20.31
C VAL A 67 -11.34 -25.78 -21.37
N ILE A 68 -11.69 -26.99 -20.95
CA ILE A 68 -12.33 -28.01 -21.78
C ILE A 68 -13.74 -28.19 -21.23
N ARG A 69 -14.75 -27.69 -21.94
CA ARG A 69 -16.17 -27.87 -21.62
C ARG A 69 -16.86 -28.51 -22.83
N GLU A 70 -17.73 -29.48 -22.58
CA GLU A 70 -18.46 -30.23 -23.64
C GLU A 70 -17.56 -30.90 -24.69
N GLY A 71 -16.27 -31.11 -24.39
CA GLY A 71 -15.29 -31.70 -25.30
C GLY A 71 -14.48 -30.69 -26.13
N ASP A 72 -14.88 -29.43 -26.13
CA ASP A 72 -14.20 -28.36 -26.87
C ASP A 72 -13.29 -27.51 -25.98
N LYS A 73 -12.16 -27.08 -26.54
CA LYS A 73 -11.21 -26.17 -25.88
C LYS A 73 -11.67 -24.73 -26.05
N LEU A 74 -11.94 -24.06 -24.94
CA LEU A 74 -12.42 -22.69 -24.87
C LEU A 74 -11.44 -21.84 -24.05
N GLN A 75 -11.16 -20.62 -24.51
CA GLN A 75 -10.47 -19.62 -23.70
C GLN A 75 -11.51 -18.78 -22.97
N ILE A 76 -11.53 -18.88 -21.64
CA ILE A 76 -12.43 -18.09 -20.80
C ILE A 76 -11.63 -17.16 -19.89
N ASN A 77 -12.28 -16.15 -19.34
CA ASN A 77 -11.63 -15.32 -18.34
C ASN A 77 -11.35 -16.15 -17.07
N ALA A 78 -10.20 -15.95 -16.42
CA ALA A 78 -9.89 -16.64 -15.17
C ALA A 78 -10.95 -16.40 -14.07
N ASN A 79 -11.67 -15.27 -14.13
CA ASN A 79 -12.77 -14.96 -13.20
C ASN A 79 -14.04 -15.82 -13.42
N GLU A 80 -14.20 -16.43 -14.60
CA GLU A 80 -15.35 -17.29 -14.94
C GLU A 80 -15.08 -18.77 -14.65
N LEU A 81 -13.89 -19.08 -14.13
CA LEU A 81 -13.45 -20.42 -13.80
C LEU A 81 -14.14 -20.91 -12.53
N VAL A 82 -14.71 -22.11 -12.58
CA VAL A 82 -15.40 -22.74 -11.44
C VAL A 82 -14.76 -24.06 -11.03
N VAL A 83 -15.00 -24.47 -9.79
CA VAL A 83 -14.56 -25.77 -9.28
C VAL A 83 -15.23 -26.87 -10.11
N GLY A 84 -14.43 -27.83 -10.57
CA GLY A 84 -14.87 -28.90 -11.48
C GLY A 84 -14.62 -28.63 -12.97
N ASP A 85 -14.17 -27.44 -13.36
CA ASP A 85 -13.72 -27.21 -14.73
C ASP A 85 -12.43 -28.00 -15.03
N LEU A 86 -12.31 -28.48 -16.26
CA LEU A 86 -11.09 -29.11 -16.76
C LEU A 86 -10.22 -28.05 -17.44
N VAL A 87 -9.03 -27.79 -16.92
CA VAL A 87 -8.11 -26.76 -17.40
C VAL A 87 -6.92 -27.41 -18.08
N GLU A 88 -6.48 -26.85 -19.21
CA GLU A 88 -5.22 -27.18 -19.85
C GLU A 88 -4.20 -26.07 -19.61
N ILE A 89 -3.01 -26.44 -19.14
CA ILE A 89 -1.87 -25.55 -18.93
C ILE A 89 -0.71 -25.97 -19.85
N LYS A 90 -0.03 -24.98 -20.41
CA LYS A 90 1.15 -25.18 -21.27
C LYS A 90 2.35 -24.42 -20.69
N GLY A 91 3.56 -24.81 -21.08
CA GLY A 91 4.77 -24.05 -20.76
C GLY A 91 4.64 -22.58 -21.16
N GLY A 92 4.89 -21.69 -20.20
CA GLY A 92 4.69 -20.25 -20.30
C GLY A 92 3.43 -19.74 -19.61
N ASP A 93 2.43 -20.61 -19.36
CA ASP A 93 1.18 -20.20 -18.75
C ASP A 93 1.27 -20.11 -17.22
N ARG A 94 0.56 -19.15 -16.64
CA ARG A 94 0.31 -19.10 -15.21
C ARG A 94 -0.91 -19.96 -14.88
N VAL A 95 -0.81 -20.70 -13.78
CA VAL A 95 -1.89 -21.56 -13.30
C VAL A 95 -3.03 -20.68 -12.75
N PRO A 96 -4.25 -20.73 -13.34
CA PRO A 96 -5.33 -19.78 -13.06
C PRO A 96 -6.08 -20.06 -11.75
N ALA A 97 -5.98 -21.26 -11.20
CA ALA A 97 -6.61 -21.70 -9.95
C ALA A 97 -5.87 -22.92 -9.41
N ASP A 98 -6.15 -23.34 -8.17
CA ASP A 98 -5.57 -24.61 -7.69
C ASP A 98 -6.20 -25.76 -8.49
N ILE A 99 -5.36 -26.56 -9.15
CA ILE A 99 -5.77 -27.66 -10.03
C ILE A 99 -5.16 -28.99 -9.57
N ARG A 100 -5.96 -30.05 -9.66
CA ARG A 100 -5.54 -31.44 -9.52
C ARG A 100 -5.17 -31.99 -10.88
N ILE A 101 -3.90 -32.34 -11.06
CA ILE A 101 -3.35 -32.84 -12.34
C ILE A 101 -3.93 -34.23 -12.67
N ILE A 102 -4.61 -34.35 -13.80
CA ILE A 102 -5.15 -35.63 -14.31
C ILE A 102 -4.20 -36.24 -15.34
N SER A 103 -3.56 -35.40 -16.16
CA SER A 103 -2.59 -35.81 -17.16
C SER A 103 -1.46 -34.78 -17.22
N ALA A 104 -0.23 -35.24 -17.35
CA ALA A 104 0.94 -34.38 -17.48
C ALA A 104 1.98 -34.99 -18.43
N GLN A 105 2.55 -34.17 -19.29
CA GLN A 105 3.61 -34.54 -20.23
C GLN A 105 4.78 -33.59 -20.04
N GLY A 106 5.80 -34.05 -19.28
CA GLY A 106 6.99 -33.25 -18.98
C GLY A 106 6.70 -31.94 -18.26
N CYS A 107 5.54 -31.82 -17.58
CA CYS A 107 5.12 -30.59 -16.93
C CYS A 107 5.99 -30.29 -15.72
N LYS A 108 6.63 -29.12 -15.72
CA LYS A 108 7.35 -28.58 -14.56
C LYS A 108 6.80 -27.21 -14.20
N VAL A 109 6.59 -26.99 -12.92
CA VAL A 109 6.07 -25.73 -12.39
C VAL A 109 7.07 -25.07 -11.45
N ASP A 110 7.10 -23.75 -11.48
CA ASP A 110 7.84 -22.92 -10.54
C ASP A 110 6.97 -22.62 -9.31
N ASN A 111 7.39 -23.13 -8.15
CA ASN A 111 6.74 -22.92 -6.87
C ASN A 111 7.41 -21.82 -6.02
N SER A 112 8.36 -21.04 -6.58
CA SER A 112 9.05 -19.95 -5.89
C SER A 112 8.11 -18.98 -5.19
N SER A 113 6.91 -18.76 -5.74
CA SER A 113 5.88 -17.90 -5.16
C SER A 113 5.27 -18.43 -3.85
N LEU A 114 5.33 -19.74 -3.58
CA LEU A 114 4.81 -20.35 -2.34
C LEU A 114 5.93 -20.79 -1.40
N THR A 115 6.99 -21.38 -1.93
CA THR A 115 8.06 -21.99 -1.11
C THR A 115 9.31 -21.13 -1.00
N GLY A 116 9.49 -20.14 -1.89
CA GLY A 116 10.74 -19.39 -2.01
C GLY A 116 11.87 -20.14 -2.72
N GLU A 117 11.65 -21.41 -3.07
CA GLU A 117 12.61 -22.25 -3.77
C GLU A 117 12.40 -22.14 -5.29
N SER A 118 13.45 -21.76 -6.02
CA SER A 118 13.40 -21.54 -7.48
C SER A 118 13.59 -22.81 -8.31
N GLU A 119 13.72 -23.98 -7.68
CA GLU A 119 13.93 -25.23 -8.40
C GLU A 119 12.62 -25.73 -9.05
N PRO A 120 12.61 -25.98 -10.37
CA PRO A 120 11.44 -26.49 -11.07
C PRO A 120 10.94 -27.82 -10.50
N GLN A 121 9.67 -27.87 -10.12
CA GLN A 121 9.04 -29.06 -9.55
C GLN A 121 8.22 -29.81 -10.60
N THR A 122 8.55 -31.08 -10.84
CA THR A 122 7.82 -31.93 -11.78
C THR A 122 6.42 -32.27 -11.28
N ARG A 123 5.43 -32.26 -12.19
CA ARG A 123 4.04 -32.58 -11.89
C ARG A 123 3.62 -33.89 -12.55
N SER A 124 2.88 -34.72 -11.81
CA SER A 124 2.41 -36.05 -12.23
C SER A 124 1.01 -36.34 -11.72
N PRO A 125 0.19 -37.16 -12.41
CA PRO A 125 -1.16 -37.48 -11.94
C PRO A 125 -1.20 -38.25 -10.61
N GLU A 126 -0.16 -39.01 -10.28
CA GLU A 126 -0.08 -39.86 -9.09
C GLU A 126 0.21 -39.06 -7.82
N CYS A 127 -0.48 -39.40 -6.73
CA CYS A 127 -0.26 -38.81 -5.42
C CYS A 127 1.05 -39.32 -4.83
N THR A 128 1.99 -38.42 -4.55
CA THR A 128 3.32 -38.79 -4.03
C THR A 128 3.46 -38.55 -2.54
N HIS A 129 2.64 -37.68 -1.96
CA HIS A 129 2.70 -37.33 -0.54
C HIS A 129 1.30 -36.99 0.00
N ASP A 130 1.07 -37.22 1.29
CA ASP A 130 -0.17 -36.81 1.97
C ASP A 130 -0.35 -35.29 2.07
N SER A 131 0.75 -34.52 2.08
CA SER A 131 0.72 -33.07 2.18
C SER A 131 0.43 -32.47 0.79
N PRO A 132 -0.62 -31.64 0.64
CA PRO A 132 -0.96 -31.03 -0.64
C PRO A 132 0.17 -30.20 -1.25
N LEU A 133 1.02 -29.56 -0.43
CA LEU A 133 2.12 -28.70 -0.87
C LEU A 133 3.28 -29.46 -1.51
N GLU A 134 3.51 -30.69 -1.07
CA GLU A 134 4.64 -31.51 -1.49
C GLU A 134 4.27 -32.51 -2.59
N THR A 135 2.99 -32.88 -2.66
CA THR A 135 2.54 -33.81 -3.70
C THR A 135 2.70 -33.22 -5.10
N ARG A 136 3.13 -34.06 -6.04
CA ARG A 136 3.32 -33.70 -7.46
C ARG A 136 2.02 -33.59 -8.24
N ASN A 137 0.90 -33.91 -7.61
CA ASN A 137 -0.37 -34.13 -8.27
C ASN A 137 -1.32 -32.91 -8.21
N ILE A 138 -0.85 -31.82 -7.61
CA ILE A 138 -1.52 -30.54 -7.52
C ILE A 138 -0.62 -29.45 -8.12
N ALA A 139 -1.20 -28.50 -8.83
CA ALA A 139 -0.55 -27.23 -9.17
C ALA A 139 -1.37 -26.08 -8.56
N PHE A 140 -0.68 -25.08 -8.05
CA PHE A 140 -1.28 -24.00 -7.26
C PHE A 140 -1.54 -22.76 -8.11
N PHE A 141 -2.55 -21.98 -7.73
CA PHE A 141 -2.77 -20.64 -8.28
C PHE A 141 -1.48 -19.80 -8.23
N SER A 142 -1.25 -18.93 -9.22
CA SER A 142 -0.08 -18.04 -9.33
C SER A 142 1.27 -18.72 -9.59
N THR A 143 1.38 -20.05 -9.61
CA THR A 143 2.60 -20.72 -10.08
C THR A 143 2.67 -20.66 -11.61
N MET A 144 3.89 -20.72 -12.15
CA MET A 144 4.13 -20.69 -13.58
C MET A 144 4.51 -22.09 -14.08
N CYS A 145 3.86 -22.56 -15.14
CA CYS A 145 4.30 -23.75 -15.85
C CYS A 145 5.51 -23.35 -16.70
N LEU A 146 6.70 -23.87 -16.39
CA LEU A 146 7.92 -23.52 -17.12
C LEU A 146 8.00 -24.26 -18.45
N GLU A 147 7.69 -25.56 -18.44
CA GLU A 147 7.73 -26.42 -19.62
C GLU A 147 6.73 -27.56 -19.51
N GLY A 148 6.47 -28.20 -20.66
CA GLY A 148 5.52 -29.30 -20.78
C GLY A 148 4.07 -28.86 -20.90
N THR A 149 3.17 -29.84 -20.83
CA THR A 149 1.72 -29.62 -20.84
C THR A 149 1.07 -30.44 -19.74
N ALA A 150 0.01 -29.92 -19.14
CA ALA A 150 -0.79 -30.68 -18.20
C ALA A 150 -2.27 -30.32 -18.33
N THR A 151 -3.11 -31.30 -17.99
CA THR A 151 -4.55 -31.14 -17.89
C THR A 151 -4.96 -31.48 -16.47
N GLY A 152 -5.74 -30.63 -15.83
CA GLY A 152 -6.14 -30.80 -14.45
C GLY A 152 -7.55 -30.30 -14.16
N LEU A 153 -8.14 -30.84 -13.11
CA LEU A 153 -9.45 -30.43 -12.61
C LEU A 153 -9.29 -29.30 -11.59
N VAL A 154 -10.07 -28.24 -11.71
CA VAL A 154 -10.07 -27.15 -10.73
C VAL A 154 -10.64 -27.64 -9.40
N ILE A 155 -9.85 -27.51 -8.33
CA ILE A 155 -10.25 -27.89 -6.97
C ILE A 155 -10.64 -26.68 -6.12
N ASN A 156 -9.90 -25.56 -6.21
CA ASN A 156 -10.21 -24.33 -5.47
C ASN A 156 -10.01 -23.11 -6.37
N THR A 157 -10.86 -22.10 -6.20
CA THR A 157 -10.80 -20.80 -6.90
C THR A 157 -10.87 -19.63 -5.93
N GLY A 158 -10.30 -18.48 -6.32
CA GLY A 158 -10.31 -17.24 -5.54
C GLY A 158 -9.69 -17.39 -4.15
N ASP A 159 -10.37 -16.84 -3.13
CA ASP A 159 -9.92 -16.83 -1.73
C ASP A 159 -9.77 -18.23 -1.12
N ARG A 160 -10.37 -19.25 -1.73
CA ARG A 160 -10.26 -20.65 -1.27
C ARG A 160 -8.97 -21.33 -1.73
N THR A 161 -8.25 -20.75 -2.69
CA THR A 161 -6.93 -21.26 -3.11
C THR A 161 -5.91 -21.15 -1.98
N ILE A 162 -4.82 -21.91 -2.03
CA ILE A 162 -3.75 -21.84 -1.02
C ILE A 162 -3.23 -20.41 -0.89
N ILE A 163 -2.91 -19.77 -2.01
CA ILE A 163 -2.44 -18.37 -2.03
C ILE A 163 -3.57 -17.40 -1.70
N GLY A 164 -4.80 -17.65 -2.12
CA GLY A 164 -5.96 -16.85 -1.72
C GLY A 164 -6.14 -16.83 -0.21
N ARG A 165 -5.95 -17.96 0.47
CA ARG A 165 -5.98 -18.06 1.93
C ARG A 165 -4.81 -17.31 2.58
N ILE A 166 -3.60 -17.45 2.04
CA ILE A 166 -2.43 -16.69 2.52
C ILE A 166 -2.67 -15.18 2.36
N ALA A 167 -3.18 -14.76 1.21
CA ALA A 167 -3.51 -13.36 0.93
C ALA A 167 -4.64 -12.86 1.84
N SER A 168 -5.67 -13.67 2.12
CA SER A 168 -6.75 -13.32 3.05
C SER A 168 -6.23 -13.16 4.49
N LEU A 169 -5.33 -14.06 4.94
CA LEU A 169 -4.68 -13.95 6.25
C LEU A 169 -3.75 -12.74 6.33
N ALA A 170 -2.98 -12.45 5.27
CA ALA A 170 -2.11 -11.28 5.20
C ALA A 170 -2.91 -9.97 5.10
N SER A 171 -4.06 -9.98 4.42
CA SER A 171 -4.97 -8.83 4.32
C SER A 171 -5.77 -8.60 5.61
N GLY A 172 -5.89 -9.64 6.44
CA GLY A 172 -6.43 -9.55 7.80
C GLY A 172 -5.47 -8.89 8.79
N VAL A 173 -4.22 -8.64 8.39
CA VAL A 173 -3.34 -7.70 9.08
C VAL A 173 -3.85 -6.31 8.71
N GLU A 174 -4.76 -5.78 9.52
CA GLU A 174 -5.23 -4.40 9.39
C GLU A 174 -4.00 -3.49 9.25
N ASN A 175 -4.06 -2.54 8.31
CA ASN A 175 -3.07 -1.47 8.24
C ASN A 175 -3.18 -0.64 9.52
N GLU A 176 -2.54 -1.10 10.60
CA GLU A 176 -2.39 -0.30 11.80
C GLU A 176 -1.66 0.99 11.40
N LYS A 177 -2.26 2.13 11.74
CA LYS A 177 -1.62 3.43 11.50
C LYS A 177 -0.24 3.40 12.15
N THR A 178 0.78 3.87 11.44
CA THR A 178 2.13 3.92 12.01
C THR A 178 2.14 4.78 13.28
N PRO A 179 2.98 4.50 14.28
CA PRO A 179 3.05 5.30 15.50
C PRO A 179 3.26 6.80 15.25
N ILE A 180 3.99 7.15 14.18
CA ILE A 180 4.20 8.54 13.74
C ILE A 180 2.91 9.15 13.17
N ALA A 181 2.13 8.40 12.39
CA ALA A 181 0.87 8.88 11.84
C ALA A 181 -0.16 9.19 12.95
N ILE A 182 -0.21 8.36 13.99
CA ILE A 182 -1.09 8.58 15.15
C ILE A 182 -0.68 9.86 15.90
N GLU A 183 0.62 10.05 16.12
CA GLU A 183 1.13 11.23 16.82
C GLU A 183 0.89 12.52 16.01
N ILE A 184 1.00 12.46 14.68
CA ILE A 184 0.72 13.59 13.80
C ILE A 184 -0.78 13.92 13.78
N GLU A 185 -1.66 12.93 13.74
CA GLU A 185 -3.11 13.14 13.82
C GLU A 185 -3.48 13.83 15.14
N HIS A 186 -2.95 13.34 16.26
CA HIS A 186 -3.12 13.97 17.57
C HIS A 186 -2.57 15.40 17.61
N PHE A 187 -1.40 15.64 17.00
CA PHE A 187 -0.83 16.99 16.88
C PHE A 187 -1.71 17.94 16.06
N VAL A 188 -2.29 17.44 14.95
CA VAL A 188 -3.23 18.21 14.12
C VAL A 188 -4.50 18.56 14.89
N ASP A 189 -5.05 17.62 15.67
CA ASP A 189 -6.23 17.86 16.51
C ASP A 189 -5.98 18.93 17.59
N ILE A 190 -4.80 18.90 18.23
CA ILE A 190 -4.40 19.92 19.21
C ILE A 190 -4.35 21.31 18.55
N ILE A 191 -3.73 21.43 17.38
CA ILE A 191 -3.64 22.71 16.66
C ILE A 191 -5.02 23.17 16.20
N ALA A 192 -5.87 22.27 15.70
CA ALA A 192 -7.23 22.59 15.29
C ALA A 192 -8.08 23.08 16.47
N GLY A 193 -7.98 22.43 17.63
CA GLY A 193 -8.63 22.88 18.86
C GLY A 193 -8.18 24.28 19.29
N LEU A 194 -6.87 24.56 19.23
CA LEU A 194 -6.31 25.87 19.55
C LEU A 194 -6.75 26.96 18.55
N ALA A 195 -6.81 26.62 17.27
CA ALA A 195 -7.29 27.50 16.21
C ALA A 195 -8.74 27.94 16.43
N ILE A 196 -9.62 26.99 16.79
CA ILE A 196 -11.03 27.24 17.08
C ILE A 196 -11.15 28.11 18.34
N PHE A 197 -10.36 27.84 19.38
CA PHE A 197 -10.38 28.62 20.63
C PHE A 197 -10.01 30.10 20.38
N PHE A 198 -8.91 30.35 19.66
CA PHE A 198 -8.53 31.72 19.33
C PHE A 198 -9.51 32.36 18.35
N GLY A 199 -9.95 31.65 17.31
CA GLY A 199 -10.97 32.13 16.39
C GLY A 199 -12.24 32.58 17.11
N ALA A 200 -12.77 31.75 18.01
CA ALA A 200 -13.97 32.06 18.78
C ALA A 200 -13.76 33.27 19.71
N THR A 201 -12.60 33.37 20.35
CA THR A 201 -12.26 34.52 21.21
C THR A 201 -12.25 35.82 20.40
N PHE A 202 -11.59 35.84 19.24
CA PHE A 202 -11.57 37.01 18.36
C PHE A 202 -12.94 37.32 17.75
N PHE A 203 -13.76 36.31 17.49
CA PHE A 203 -15.15 36.48 17.04
C PHE A 203 -16.00 37.21 18.10
N VAL A 204 -15.92 36.77 19.36
CA VAL A 204 -16.65 37.42 20.47
C VAL A 204 -16.18 38.86 20.66
N VAL A 205 -14.87 39.11 20.62
CA VAL A 205 -14.32 40.47 20.72
C VAL A 205 -14.80 41.35 19.55
N ALA A 206 -14.81 40.83 18.32
CA ALA A 206 -15.31 41.56 17.15
C ALA A 206 -16.79 41.92 17.27
N MET A 207 -17.61 41.03 17.85
CA MET A 207 -19.02 41.30 18.15
C MET A 207 -19.19 42.39 19.21
N VAL A 208 -18.37 42.39 20.27
CA VAL A 208 -18.39 43.42 21.32
C VAL A 208 -17.96 44.79 20.80
N ILE A 209 -17.01 44.86 19.86
CA ILE A 209 -16.58 46.11 19.20
C ILE A 209 -17.65 46.66 18.24
N GLY A 210 -18.68 45.87 17.90
CA GLY A 210 -19.80 46.29 17.04
C GLY A 210 -19.57 46.05 15.55
N TYR A 211 -18.67 45.14 15.17
CA TYR A 211 -18.57 44.71 13.78
C TYR A 211 -19.83 43.94 13.33
N PRO A 212 -20.26 44.09 12.06
CA PRO A 212 -21.38 43.31 11.54
C PRO A 212 -21.05 41.80 11.56
N PHE A 213 -22.04 40.97 11.90
CA PHE A 213 -21.89 39.51 12.06
C PHE A 213 -21.12 38.84 10.92
N LEU A 214 -21.45 39.20 9.67
CA LEU A 214 -20.78 38.68 8.47
C LEU A 214 -19.27 38.97 8.45
N ARG A 215 -18.85 40.16 8.90
CA ARG A 215 -17.42 40.53 8.97
C ARG A 215 -16.72 39.81 10.11
N ALA A 216 -17.37 39.64 11.26
CA ALA A 216 -16.84 38.84 12.36
C ALA A 216 -16.66 37.36 11.97
N MET A 217 -17.62 36.78 11.23
CA MET A 217 -17.55 35.40 10.72
C MET A 217 -16.40 35.21 9.71
N VAL A 218 -16.12 36.22 8.88
CA VAL A 218 -14.96 36.19 7.96
C VAL A 218 -13.64 36.20 8.72
N PHE A 219 -13.51 36.99 9.79
CA PHE A 219 -12.31 36.95 10.65
C PHE A 219 -12.14 35.60 11.35
N PHE A 220 -13.24 35.00 11.83
CA PHE A 220 -13.22 33.66 12.42
C PHE A 220 -12.70 32.61 11.42
N MET A 221 -13.26 32.57 10.22
CA MET A 221 -12.85 31.64 9.16
C MET A 221 -11.38 31.86 8.76
N ALA A 222 -10.94 33.12 8.62
CA ALA A 222 -9.57 33.45 8.25
C ALA A 222 -8.55 32.97 9.29
N ILE A 223 -8.86 33.11 10.58
CA ILE A 223 -8.00 32.62 11.67
C ILE A 223 -7.93 31.10 11.65
N VAL A 224 -9.07 30.42 11.53
CA VAL A 224 -9.11 28.94 11.52
C VAL A 224 -8.31 28.38 10.33
N VAL A 225 -8.52 28.91 9.12
CA VAL A 225 -7.79 28.47 7.91
C VAL A 225 -6.29 28.80 8.00
N ALA A 226 -5.89 29.89 8.67
CA ALA A 226 -4.48 30.23 8.84
C ALA A 226 -3.73 29.26 9.78
N TYR A 227 -4.43 28.69 10.77
CA TYR A 227 -3.85 27.76 11.74
C TYR A 227 -3.94 26.30 11.33
N VAL A 228 -4.92 25.90 10.51
CA VAL A 228 -4.98 24.53 9.97
C VAL A 228 -3.80 24.35 9.02
N PRO A 229 -2.82 23.48 9.33
CA PRO A 229 -1.65 23.33 8.50
C PRO A 229 -2.00 22.41 7.32
N GLU A 230 -2.73 22.95 6.34
CA GLU A 230 -3.13 22.25 5.11
C GLU A 230 -1.91 21.67 4.37
N GLY A 231 -0.74 22.28 4.53
CA GLY A 231 0.53 21.79 3.98
C GLY A 231 1.14 20.61 4.75
N LEU A 232 0.87 20.47 6.05
CA LEU A 232 1.48 19.43 6.90
C LEU A 232 0.97 18.04 6.51
N LEU A 233 -0.35 17.88 6.35
CA LEU A 233 -0.97 16.62 5.92
C LEU A 233 -0.47 16.18 4.53
N ALA A 234 -0.28 17.12 3.61
CA ALA A 234 0.26 16.86 2.27
C ALA A 234 1.76 16.52 2.26
N THR A 235 2.54 17.00 3.24
CA THR A 235 3.96 16.63 3.40
C THR A 235 4.16 15.30 4.14
N VAL A 236 3.30 14.99 5.11
CA VAL A 236 3.39 13.75 5.90
C VAL A 236 2.91 12.55 5.09
N THR A 237 1.88 12.70 4.25
CA THR A 237 1.54 11.67 3.25
C THR A 237 2.64 11.46 2.20
N ARG A 238 3.64 12.36 2.16
CA ARG A 238 4.81 12.31 1.30
C ARG A 238 6.07 11.88 2.05
N GLU A 239 5.93 11.09 3.10
CA GLU A 239 7.04 10.52 3.86
C GLU A 239 7.65 9.28 3.19
N VAL A 240 7.65 9.22 1.86
CA VAL A 240 8.69 8.48 1.14
C VAL A 240 9.25 9.41 0.08
N ILE A 241 10.36 10.06 0.43
CA ILE A 241 11.25 10.67 -0.56
C ILE A 241 12.03 9.50 -1.17
N GLY A 242 11.39 8.80 -2.10
CA GLY A 242 11.98 7.73 -2.87
C GLY A 242 11.16 7.47 -4.11
N ASP A 243 11.76 6.86 -5.12
CA ASP A 243 11.00 6.43 -6.29
C ASP A 243 9.99 5.32 -5.88
N ALA A 244 9.11 4.91 -6.81
CA ALA A 244 8.14 3.86 -6.53
C ALA A 244 8.79 2.53 -6.06
N SER A 245 10.03 2.29 -6.45
CA SER A 245 10.81 1.10 -6.11
C SER A 245 11.32 1.15 -4.66
N GLU A 246 11.85 2.29 -4.22
CA GLU A 246 12.29 2.51 -2.83
C GLU A 246 11.11 2.48 -1.85
N THR A 247 9.97 3.02 -2.26
CA THR A 247 8.72 2.94 -1.49
C THR A 247 8.24 1.50 -1.34
N ALA A 248 8.31 0.70 -2.41
CA ALA A 248 7.94 -0.71 -2.39
C ALA A 248 8.90 -1.53 -1.50
N LEU A 249 10.21 -1.27 -1.58
CA LEU A 249 11.21 -1.92 -0.75
C LEU A 249 11.04 -1.62 0.74
N LEU A 250 10.76 -0.36 1.10
CA LEU A 250 10.52 0.04 2.49
C LEU A 250 9.24 -0.60 3.05
N LYS A 251 8.15 -0.59 2.28
CA LYS A 251 6.91 -1.29 2.68
C LYS A 251 7.11 -2.79 2.82
N PHE A 252 7.85 -3.41 1.90
CA PHE A 252 8.16 -4.84 1.96
C PHE A 252 9.03 -5.16 3.18
N ALA A 253 10.02 -4.32 3.48
CA ALA A 253 10.88 -4.47 4.66
C ALA A 253 10.09 -4.28 5.97
N GLU A 254 9.19 -3.32 6.04
CA GLU A 254 8.35 -3.09 7.22
C GLU A 254 7.39 -4.27 7.48
N VAL A 255 6.79 -4.83 6.41
CA VAL A 255 5.94 -6.03 6.49
C VAL A 255 6.73 -7.29 6.88
N THR A 256 7.98 -7.41 6.44
CA THR A 256 8.79 -8.61 6.68
C THR A 256 9.52 -8.58 8.03
N VAL A 257 9.97 -7.40 8.47
CA VAL A 257 10.89 -7.24 9.61
C VAL A 257 10.19 -6.66 10.85
N GLY A 258 9.00 -6.05 10.71
CA GLY A 258 8.29 -5.37 11.79
C GLY A 258 8.84 -3.96 12.08
N THR A 259 8.32 -3.30 13.12
CA THR A 259 8.74 -1.93 13.46
C THR A 259 10.25 -1.86 13.73
N VAL A 260 10.94 -0.81 13.27
CA VAL A 260 12.42 -0.65 13.39
C VAL A 260 12.93 -0.83 14.83
N SER A 261 12.08 -0.54 15.82
CA SER A 261 12.36 -0.77 17.24
C SER A 261 12.45 -2.27 17.60
N GLU A 262 11.53 -3.10 17.09
CA GLU A 262 11.56 -4.56 17.28
C GLU A 262 12.72 -5.20 16.52
N ALA A 263 12.99 -4.75 15.30
CA ALA A 263 14.13 -5.19 14.51
C ALA A 263 15.48 -4.93 15.22
N ARG A 264 15.63 -3.75 15.84
CA ARG A 264 16.80 -3.40 16.67
C ARG A 264 16.90 -4.23 17.94
N GLY A 265 15.77 -4.61 18.54
CA GLY A 265 15.74 -5.52 19.69
C GLY A 265 16.16 -6.95 19.34
N ARG A 266 15.79 -7.42 18.14
CA ARG A 266 16.04 -8.79 17.66
C ARG A 266 17.49 -9.02 17.20
N PHE A 267 18.19 -7.96 16.78
CA PHE A 267 19.59 -8.01 16.34
C PHE A 267 20.45 -6.93 17.02
N PRO A 268 20.96 -7.15 18.24
CA PRO A 268 21.84 -6.20 18.92
C PRO A 268 23.17 -6.08 18.15
N LYS A 269 23.55 -4.85 17.75
CA LYS A 269 24.78 -4.59 16.99
C LYS A 269 26.02 -4.99 17.79
N VAL A 270 26.89 -5.83 17.21
CA VAL A 270 28.14 -6.28 17.85
C VAL A 270 29.34 -5.44 17.41
N ALA A 271 29.39 -5.04 16.15
CA ALA A 271 30.43 -4.15 15.63
C ALA A 271 29.88 -3.27 14.49
N GLU A 272 30.39 -2.04 14.40
CA GLU A 272 30.03 -1.06 13.38
C GLU A 272 31.30 -0.48 12.78
N LEU A 273 31.47 -0.63 11.46
CA LEU A 273 32.49 0.09 10.71
C LEU A 273 31.94 1.46 10.34
N PRO A 274 32.48 2.56 10.92
CA PRO A 274 32.00 3.89 10.63
C PRO A 274 32.28 4.28 9.18
N PHE A 275 31.42 5.14 8.64
CA PHE A 275 31.52 5.59 7.26
C PHE A 275 32.88 6.25 6.98
N ASN A 276 33.57 5.77 5.94
CA ASN A 276 34.82 6.33 5.45
C ASN A 276 34.62 6.86 4.02
N SER A 277 35.11 8.07 3.74
CA SER A 277 35.05 8.73 2.42
C SER A 277 35.67 7.92 1.28
N THR A 278 36.58 6.99 1.58
CA THR A 278 37.23 6.12 0.59
C THR A 278 36.37 4.92 0.20
N ASN A 279 35.65 4.31 1.16
CA ASN A 279 34.90 3.08 0.92
C ASN A 279 33.39 3.30 0.71
N LYS A 280 32.85 4.49 1.04
CA LYS A 280 31.45 4.91 0.82
C LYS A 280 30.34 3.96 1.30
N PHE A 281 30.64 2.98 2.16
CA PHE A 281 29.64 2.10 2.77
C PHE A 281 29.84 2.05 4.28
N GLN A 282 28.75 1.83 5.01
CA GLN A 282 28.70 1.59 6.44
C GLN A 282 28.13 0.18 6.67
N VAL A 283 28.84 -0.65 7.42
CA VAL A 283 28.46 -2.05 7.65
C VAL A 283 28.39 -2.31 9.15
N GLY A 284 27.25 -2.80 9.60
CA GLY A 284 27.05 -3.29 10.96
C GLY A 284 26.86 -4.80 10.93
N THR A 285 27.60 -5.54 11.76
CA THR A 285 27.45 -7.00 11.86
C THR A 285 26.61 -7.37 13.08
N PRO A 286 25.54 -8.16 12.90
CA PRO A 286 24.82 -8.77 14.03
C PRO A 286 25.65 -9.92 14.65
N PRO A 287 25.32 -10.39 15.87
CA PRO A 287 26.04 -11.47 16.53
C PRO A 287 25.89 -12.77 15.72
N ARG A 288 26.98 -13.53 15.58
CA ARG A 288 26.96 -14.86 14.97
C ARG A 288 26.08 -15.77 15.84
N GLY A 289 25.05 -16.36 15.23
CA GLY A 289 23.86 -16.89 15.89
C GLY A 289 24.08 -17.83 17.08
N THR A 290 23.18 -17.73 18.06
CA THR A 290 22.82 -18.87 18.91
C THR A 290 22.00 -19.81 18.04
N LYS A 291 22.44 -21.06 17.92
CA LYS A 291 21.84 -22.13 17.12
C LYS A 291 20.31 -22.09 17.18
N ASP A 292 19.68 -21.90 16.02
CA ASP A 292 18.31 -22.34 15.80
C ASP A 292 18.26 -23.84 16.11
N LYS A 293 17.40 -24.24 17.06
CA LYS A 293 17.06 -25.64 17.27
C LYS A 293 16.17 -26.09 16.11
N GLY A 294 16.81 -26.54 15.04
CA GLY A 294 16.20 -27.23 13.91
C GLY A 294 17.30 -27.93 13.13
N GLY A 295 17.62 -29.15 13.56
CA GLY A 295 18.81 -29.87 13.11
C GLY A 295 18.81 -30.15 11.60
N TRP A 296 19.90 -29.75 10.96
CA TRP A 296 20.47 -30.48 9.83
C TRP A 296 21.83 -30.98 10.29
N GLY A 297 21.85 -32.24 10.73
CA GLY A 297 23.07 -33.01 10.82
C GLY A 297 23.38 -33.55 9.44
N GLY A 298 24.51 -33.13 8.89
CA GLY A 298 25.21 -33.85 7.82
C GLY A 298 26.53 -34.33 8.40
N GLU A 299 26.60 -35.64 8.65
CA GLU A 299 27.85 -36.39 8.73
C GLU A 299 28.46 -36.42 7.33
N ASP A 300 29.68 -35.90 7.21
CA ASP A 300 30.63 -36.28 6.17
C ASP A 300 31.83 -36.91 6.89
N ASP A 301 31.91 -38.24 6.84
CA ASP A 301 33.11 -39.08 6.85
C ASP A 301 32.87 -40.25 5.88
#